data_AF-A0A1F8S3V1-F1
#
_entry.id   AF-A0A1F8S3V1-F1
#
_cell.length_a   1.000
_cell.length_b   1.000
_cell.length_c   1.000
_cell.angle_alpha   90.00
_cell.angle_beta   90.00
_cell.angle_gamma   90.00
#
_symmetry.space_group_name_H-M   'P 1'
#
loop_
_entity.id
_entity.type
_entity.pdbx_description
1 polymer ?
#
loop_
_entity_poly.entity_id
_entity_poly.type
_entity_poly.pdbx_seq_one_letter_code
_entity_poly.pdbx_strand_id
1 'polypeptide(L)' 'MRAVVQDRYGPPEVLRIEEVERPVPGDGEVLIHVRAATVSQTDTHIRGAHPALWRLVAG' A
#
# COMPACT_ATOMS: atom_id res chain seq x y z
N MET A 1 8.62 -4.77 10.56
CA MET A 1 7.25 -4.31 10.89
C MET A 1 6.32 -4.95 9.89
N ARG A 2 5.16 -5.41 10.35
CA ARG A 2 4.21 -6.10 9.46
C ARG A 2 3.50 -5.10 8.55
N ALA A 3 3.53 -5.35 7.24
CA ALA A 3 2.85 -4.54 6.24
C ALA A 3 2.12 -5.45 5.23
N VAL A 4 1.03 -4.95 4.66
CA VAL A 4 0.42 -5.54 3.47
C VAL A 4 1.08 -4.91 2.26
N VAL A 5 1.66 -5.72 1.38
CA VAL A 5 2.39 -5.24 0.21
C VAL A 5 1.95 -5.98 -1.05
N GLN A 6 2.25 -5.37 -2.20
CA GLN A 6 2.08 -5.94 -3.53
C GLN A 6 3.25 -5.47 -4.42
N ASP A 7 3.71 -6.34 -5.31
CA ASP A 7 4.77 -6.04 -6.29
C ASP A 7 4.26 -5.99 -7.73
N ARG A 8 2.97 -6.28 -7.93
CA ARG A 8 2.30 -6.32 -9.23
C ARG A 8 0.83 -5.99 -9.08
N TYR A 9 0.24 -5.44 -10.14
CA TYR A 9 -1.20 -5.26 -10.20
C TYR A 9 -1.92 -6.60 -10.31
N GLY A 10 -3.14 -6.69 -9.78
CA GLY A 10 -3.96 -7.89 -9.93
C GLY A 10 -5.20 -7.96 -9.05
N PRO A 11 -5.77 -9.17 -8.91
CA PRO A 11 -6.90 -9.45 -8.02
C PRO A 11 -6.45 -9.43 -6.53
N PRO A 12 -7.33 -9.55 -5.53
CA PRO A 12 -6.96 -9.41 -4.12
C PRO A 12 -5.81 -10.30 -3.65
N GLU A 13 -5.62 -11.45 -4.31
CA GLU A 13 -4.64 -12.48 -3.98
C GLU A 13 -3.19 -12.05 -4.23
N VAL A 14 -2.96 -10.90 -4.89
CA VAL A 14 -1.61 -10.32 -5.00
C VAL A 14 -1.13 -9.66 -3.70
N LEU A 15 -2.06 -9.35 -2.78
CA LEU A 15 -1.73 -8.78 -1.48
C LEU A 15 -1.14 -9.86 -0.57
N ARG A 16 0.01 -9.55 0.03
CA ARG A 16 0.70 -10.44 0.96
C ARG A 16 1.18 -9.66 2.19
N ILE A 17 1.14 -10.32 3.34
CA ILE A 17 1.70 -9.75 4.57
C ILE A 17 3.19 -10.08 4.60
N GLU A 18 4.01 -9.06 4.79
CA GLU A 18 5.46 -9.19 4.90
C GLU A 18 6.01 -8.43 6.10
N GLU A 19 7.18 -8.87 6.58
CA GLU A 19 8.00 -8.10 7.50
C GLU A 19 8.91 -7.18 6.71
N VAL A 20 8.67 -5.87 6.83
CA VAL A 20 9.47 -4.82 6.17
C VAL A 20 10.29 -4.05 7.20
N GLU A 21 11.33 -3.34 6.75
CA GLU A 21 12.11 -2.47 7.63
C GLU A 21 11.22 -1.40 8.27
N ARG A 22 11.50 -1.06 9.53
CA ARG A 22 10.77 0.00 10.23
C ARG A 22 11.26 1.35 9.69
N PRO A 23 10.37 2.24 9.21
CA PRO A 23 10.78 3.53 8.69
C PRO A 23 11.40 4.40 9.80
N VAL A 24 12.43 5.15 9.44
CA VAL A 24 13.10 6.14 10.29
C VAL A 24 12.62 7.52 9.85
N PRO A 25 11.88 8.27 10.68
CA PRO A 25 11.38 9.59 10.30
C PRO A 25 12.54 10.59 10.14
N GLY A 26 12.44 11.45 9.12
CA GLY A 26 13.34 12.58 8.93
C GLY A 26 12.94 13.81 9.75
N ASP A 27 13.62 14.93 9.50
CA ASP A 27 13.35 16.19 10.19
C ASP A 27 11.92 16.69 9.89
N GLY A 28 11.14 16.90 10.95
CA GLY A 28 9.75 17.36 10.86
C GLY A 28 8.72 16.25 10.60
N GLU A 29 9.14 14.99 10.46
CA GLU A 29 8.23 13.85 10.31
C GLU A 29 7.94 13.16 11.65
N VAL A 30 6.83 12.42 11.71
CA VAL A 30 6.45 11.63 12.88
C VAL A 30 6.21 10.18 12.49
N LEU A 31 6.71 9.26 13.33
CA LEU A 31 6.47 7.83 13.14
C LEU A 31 5.20 7.39 13.88
N ILE A 32 4.19 6.98 13.11
CA ILE A 32 2.89 6.58 13.64
C ILE A 32 2.81 5.05 13.78
N HIS A 33 2.38 4.57 14.95
CA HIS A 33 2.04 3.16 15.14
C HIS A 33 0.59 2.91 14.71
N VAL A 34 0.40 2.42 13.48
CA VAL A 34 -0.92 2.15 12.91
C VAL A 34 -1.61 1.00 13.65
N ARG A 35 -2.76 1.29 14.27
CA ARG A 35 -3.63 0.28 14.92
C ARG A 35 -4.67 -0.30 13.96
N ALA A 36 -5.19 0.53 13.06
CA ALA A 36 -6.14 0.17 12.02
C ALA A 36 -6.00 1.13 10.84
N ALA A 37 -6.34 0.65 9.65
CA ALA A 37 -6.46 1.45 8.43
C ALA A 37 -7.73 1.03 7.68
N THR A 38 -8.36 1.97 7.01
CA THR A 38 -9.55 1.72 6.18
C THR A 38 -9.12 1.11 4.85
N VAL A 39 -9.92 0.17 4.34
CA VAL A 39 -9.85 -0.26 2.94
C VAL A 39 -10.97 0.44 2.17
N SER A 40 -10.59 1.19 1.15
CA SER A 40 -11.47 1.97 0.29
C SER A 40 -11.53 1.40 -1.13
N GLN A 41 -12.46 1.91 -1.92
CA GLN A 41 -12.56 1.55 -3.34
C GLN A 41 -11.28 1.94 -4.11
N THR A 42 -10.66 3.06 -3.74
CA THR A 42 -9.40 3.54 -4.34
C THR A 42 -8.28 2.53 -4.19
N ASP A 43 -8.17 1.87 -3.03
CA ASP A 43 -7.16 0.84 -2.80
C ASP A 43 -7.33 -0.34 -3.78
N THR A 44 -8.57 -0.74 -4.04
CA THR A 44 -8.90 -1.80 -5.00
C THR A 44 -8.59 -1.39 -6.43
N HIS A 45 -8.93 -0.15 -6.79
CA HIS A 45 -8.66 0.42 -8.12
C HIS A 45 -7.17 0.54 -8.41
N ILE A 46 -6.38 1.02 -7.44
CA ILE A 46 -4.92 1.11 -7.56
C ILE A 46 -4.30 -0.29 -7.64
N ARG A 47 -4.66 -1.19 -6.73
CA ARG A 47 -4.19 -2.59 -6.72
C ARG A 47 -4.49 -3.31 -8.03
N GLY A 48 -5.68 -3.12 -8.58
CA GLY A 48 -6.10 -3.72 -9.85
C GLY A 48 -5.67 -2.95 -11.11
N ALA A 49 -5.09 -1.75 -10.97
CA ALA A 49 -4.88 -0.80 -12.07
C ALA A 49 -6.14 -0.58 -12.92
N HIS A 50 -7.28 -0.32 -12.27
CA HIS A 50 -8.59 -0.17 -12.92
C HIS A 50 -9.32 1.10 -12.45
N PRO A 51 -9.69 2.03 -13.37
CA PRO A 51 -9.40 2.04 -14.80
C PRO A 51 -7.89 2.15 -15.09
N ALA A 52 -7.48 1.82 -16.32
CA ALA A 52 -6.07 1.73 -16.72
C ALA A 52 -5.26 3.01 -16.45
N LEU A 53 -5.93 4.17 -16.31
CA LEU A 53 -5.33 5.44 -15.91
C LEU A 53 -4.57 5.38 -14.57
N TRP A 54 -4.96 4.50 -13.65
CA TRP A 54 -4.23 4.34 -12.37
C TRP A 54 -2.77 3.90 -12.56
N ARG A 55 -2.41 3.29 -13.70
CA ARG A 55 -1.02 2.94 -14.04
C ARG A 55 -0.12 4.16 -14.19
N LEU A 56 -0.68 5.34 -14.46
CA LEU A 56 0.10 6.58 -14.61
C LEU A 56 0.39 7.26 -13.27
N VAL A 57 -0.33 6.88 -12.21
CA VAL A 57 -0.22 7.51 -10.87
C VAL A 57 0.46 6.59 -9.87
N ALA A 58 0.20 5.29 -9.96
CA ALA A 58 0.71 4.27 -9.03
C ALA A 58 1.86 3.44 -9.63
N GLY A 59 2.46 3.90 -10.72
CA GLY A 59 3.56 3.25 -11.45
C GLY A 59 4.91 3.90 -11.13
#